data_AF-A0A7S2S593-F1
#
_entry.id   AF-A0A7S2S593-F1
#
_cell.length_a   1.000
_cell.length_b   1.000
_cell.length_c   1.000
_cell.angle_alpha   90.00
_cell.angle_beta   90.00
_cell.angle_gamma   90.00
#
_symmetry.space_group_name_H-M   'P 1'
#
loop_
_entity.id
_entity.type
_entity.pdbx_description
1 polymer ?
#
loop_
_entity_poly.entity_id
_entity_poly.type
_entity_poly.pdbx_seq_one_letter_code
_entity_poly.pdbx_strand_id
1 'polypeptide(L)'
;KLTSTTEGKECLSTLQSNVAYFHDRFQPPTTIQVTSHKSSPLILLQLKTNTNSLNRQCQVDYFDEVASICRKNGVALVSTGQHILYHIHKVPPPAIRLTISSVQSSQDIQMAIQVLTNALQTAVLKKEEALKTINES
;
A
#
# COMPACT_ATOMS: atom_id res chain seq x y z
N LYS A 1 8.41 2.76 37.24
CA LYS A 1 9.14 4.02 36.92
C LYS A 1 8.88 4.34 35.45
N LEU A 2 7.96 5.27 35.18
CA LEU A 2 7.72 5.81 33.84
C LEU A 2 8.81 6.85 33.56
N THR A 3 9.88 6.44 32.88
CA THR A 3 10.90 7.37 32.34
C THR A 3 10.46 7.97 30.99
N SER A 4 9.22 7.74 30.54
CA SER A 4 8.89 7.73 29.10
C SER A 4 8.24 9.00 28.53
N THR A 5 8.25 10.14 29.21
CA THR A 5 7.55 11.33 28.69
C THR A 5 8.34 12.08 27.62
N THR A 6 9.67 12.07 27.66
CA THR A 6 10.50 12.74 26.65
C THR A 6 10.73 11.84 25.44
N GLU A 7 11.20 10.60 25.66
CA GLU A 7 11.43 9.60 24.60
C GLU A 7 10.14 9.27 23.83
N GLY A 8 9.00 9.16 24.53
CA GLY A 8 7.71 8.92 23.88
C GLY A 8 7.25 10.08 22.99
N LYS A 9 7.52 11.32 23.40
CA LYS A 9 7.22 12.52 22.60
C LYS A 9 8.11 12.61 21.37
N GLU A 10 9.39 12.30 21.51
CA GLU A 10 10.34 12.29 20.39
C GLU A 10 9.96 11.20 19.37
N CYS A 11 9.67 9.99 19.84
CA CYS A 11 9.21 8.88 18.99
C CYS A 11 7.93 9.22 18.22
N LEU A 12 6.95 9.84 18.87
CA LEU A 12 5.72 10.29 18.22
C LEU A 12 5.97 11.39 17.19
N SER A 13 6.83 12.37 17.50
CA SER A 13 7.21 13.45 16.59
C SER A 13 7.90 12.89 15.34
N THR A 14 8.82 11.95 15.52
CA THR A 14 9.49 11.26 14.41
C THR A 14 8.50 10.45 13.57
N LEU A 15 7.58 9.71 14.21
CA LEU A 15 6.52 8.99 13.50
C LEU A 15 5.65 9.93 12.64
N GLN A 16 5.20 11.04 13.22
CA GLN A 16 4.40 12.04 12.51
C GLN A 16 5.17 12.66 11.33
N SER A 17 6.45 12.96 11.53
CA SER A 17 7.33 13.47 10.48
C SER A 17 7.52 12.46 9.35
N ASN A 18 7.72 11.18 9.67
CA ASN A 18 7.83 10.09 8.70
C ASN A 18 6.54 9.89 7.89
N VAL A 19 5.38 9.98 8.56
CA VAL A 19 4.07 9.90 7.90
C VAL A 19 3.85 11.07 6.94
N ALA A 20 4.17 12.29 7.38
CA ALA A 20 4.09 13.49 6.53
C ALA A 20 5.02 13.35 5.32
N TYR A 21 6.28 12.94 5.55
CA TYR A 21 7.24 12.70 4.48
C TYR A 21 6.74 11.71 3.45
N PHE A 22 6.13 10.59 3.89
CA PHE A 22 5.53 9.63 2.97
C PHE A 22 4.42 10.26 2.13
N HIS A 23 3.47 10.98 2.76
CA HIS A 23 2.35 11.58 2.05
C HIS A 23 2.78 12.68 1.06
N ASP A 24 3.84 13.41 1.36
CA ASP A 24 4.35 14.47 0.48
C ASP A 24 5.10 13.89 -0.74
N ARG A 25 5.73 12.72 -0.59
CA ARG A 25 6.56 12.10 -1.63
C ARG A 25 5.83 11.04 -2.44
N PHE A 26 4.90 10.31 -1.83
CA PHE A 26 4.18 9.24 -2.50
C PHE A 26 3.09 9.81 -3.40
N GLN A 27 3.32 9.71 -4.71
CA GLN A 27 2.33 10.04 -5.73
C GLN A 27 1.74 8.74 -6.29
N PRO A 28 0.58 8.28 -5.79
CA PRO A 28 -0.02 7.06 -6.29
C PRO A 28 -0.42 7.21 -7.77
N PRO A 29 -0.34 6.13 -8.57
CA PRO A 29 -0.92 6.12 -9.91
C PRO A 29 -2.40 6.52 -9.90
N THR A 30 -2.92 7.00 -11.03
CA THR A 30 -4.30 7.50 -11.15
C THR A 30 -5.36 6.45 -10.79
N THR A 31 -5.04 5.16 -10.92
CA THR A 31 -5.89 4.00 -10.59
C THR A 31 -5.94 3.66 -9.11
N ILE A 32 -5.01 4.20 -8.31
CA ILE A 32 -4.86 3.93 -6.88
C ILE A 32 -5.28 5.17 -6.09
N GLN A 33 -5.90 4.94 -4.93
CA GLN A 33 -6.22 5.97 -3.95
C GLN A 33 -5.71 5.59 -2.57
N VAL A 34 -5.24 6.60 -1.84
CA VAL A 34 -4.94 6.50 -0.41
C VAL A 34 -6.22 6.82 0.36
N THR A 35 -6.69 5.87 1.17
CA THR A 35 -7.97 5.97 1.90
C THR A 35 -7.81 6.20 3.40
N SER A 36 -6.58 6.09 3.90
CA SER A 36 -6.22 6.43 5.27
C SER A 36 -6.11 7.94 5.47
N HIS A 37 -6.30 8.40 6.71
CA HIS A 37 -6.07 9.80 7.08
C HIS A 37 -4.59 10.17 6.97
N LYS A 38 -4.28 11.41 6.58
CA LYS A 38 -2.90 11.88 6.35
C LYS A 38 -1.98 11.88 7.57
N SER A 39 -2.54 11.81 8.77
CA SER A 39 -1.79 11.69 10.03
C SER A 39 -1.69 10.27 10.55
N SER A 40 -2.29 9.30 9.86
CA SER A 40 -2.29 7.91 10.29
C SER A 40 -0.97 7.23 9.92
N PRO A 41 -0.30 6.51 10.85
CA PRO A 41 0.85 5.68 10.51
C PRO A 41 0.46 4.42 9.73
N LEU A 42 -0.84 4.12 9.61
CA LEU A 42 -1.37 3.02 8.81
C LEU A 42 -1.90 3.56 7.48
N ILE A 43 -1.15 3.34 6.40
CA ILE A 43 -1.54 3.78 5.07
C ILE A 43 -2.34 2.68 4.36
N LEU A 44 -3.51 3.04 3.82
CA LEU A 44 -4.39 2.13 3.12
C LEU A 44 -4.48 2.50 1.64
N LEU A 45 -4.00 1.63 0.76
CA LEU A 45 -4.07 1.80 -0.69
C LEU A 45 -5.17 0.91 -1.26
N GLN A 46 -6.07 1.50 -2.04
CA GLN A 46 -7.19 0.83 -2.69
C GLN A 46 -7.26 1.23 -4.16
N LEU A 47 -7.86 0.38 -4.99
CA LEU A 47 -8.23 0.74 -6.35
C LEU A 47 -9.38 1.75 -6.30
N LYS A 48 -9.35 2.77 -7.16
CA LYS A 48 -10.46 3.72 -7.26
C LYS A 48 -11.72 3.04 -7.79
N THR A 49 -12.87 3.32 -7.19
CA THR A 49 -14.19 2.75 -7.54
C THR A 49 -14.60 2.95 -9.00
N ASN A 50 -13.96 3.86 -9.74
CA ASN A 50 -14.29 4.14 -11.13
C ASN A 50 -13.49 3.28 -12.13
N THR A 51 -12.53 2.47 -11.66
CA THR A 51 -11.83 1.46 -12.47
C THR A 51 -12.53 0.09 -12.42
N ASN A 52 -13.79 0.06 -11.96
CA ASN A 52 -14.60 -1.11 -11.59
C ASN A 52 -15.15 -1.96 -12.75
N SER A 53 -14.29 -2.41 -13.65
CA SER A 53 -14.55 -3.63 -14.43
C SER A 53 -13.91 -4.88 -13.80
N LEU A 54 -13.11 -4.72 -12.73
CA LEU A 54 -12.47 -5.85 -12.06
C LEU A 54 -13.33 -6.46 -10.97
N ASN A 55 -13.59 -7.77 -11.10
CA ASN A 55 -14.13 -8.57 -10.01
C ASN A 55 -13.17 -8.56 -8.81
N ARG A 56 -13.68 -8.91 -7.62
CA ARG A 56 -12.92 -8.89 -6.37
C ARG A 56 -11.63 -9.72 -6.45
N GLN A 57 -11.66 -10.88 -7.11
CA GLN A 57 -10.51 -11.77 -7.22
C GLN A 57 -9.38 -11.11 -8.01
N CYS A 58 -9.69 -10.47 -9.15
CA CYS A 58 -8.69 -9.74 -9.93
C CYS A 58 -8.05 -8.59 -9.14
N GLN A 59 -8.80 -7.94 -8.25
CA GLN A 59 -8.24 -6.90 -7.37
C GLN A 59 -7.30 -7.49 -6.32
N VAL A 60 -7.61 -8.69 -5.82
CA VAL A 60 -6.73 -9.45 -4.91
C VAL A 60 -5.45 -9.84 -5.63
N ASP A 61 -5.57 -10.48 -6.80
CA ASP A 61 -4.43 -10.93 -7.60
C ASP A 61 -3.50 -9.75 -7.97
N TYR A 62 -4.09 -8.59 -8.32
CA TYR A 62 -3.34 -7.37 -8.55
C TYR A 62 -2.50 -6.95 -7.33
N PHE A 63 -3.11 -6.89 -6.14
CA PHE A 63 -2.38 -6.48 -4.94
C PHE A 63 -1.40 -7.54 -4.44
N ASP A 64 -1.65 -8.82 -4.69
CA ASP A 64 -0.73 -9.90 -4.38
C ASP A 64 0.51 -9.86 -5.29
N GLU A 65 0.34 -9.55 -6.57
CA GLU A 65 1.46 -9.30 -7.49
C GLU A 65 2.29 -8.09 -7.05
N VAL A 66 1.64 -6.98 -6.68
CA VAL A 66 2.34 -5.79 -6.14
C VAL A 66 3.13 -6.15 -4.89
N ALA A 67 2.51 -6.87 -3.94
CA ALA A 67 3.17 -7.32 -2.72
C ALA A 67 4.35 -8.26 -3.01
N SER A 68 4.22 -9.14 -4.01
CA SER A 68 5.28 -10.04 -4.48
C SER A 68 6.46 -9.26 -5.05
N ILE A 69 6.22 -8.28 -5.92
CA ILE A 69 7.27 -7.42 -6.50
C ILE A 69 7.99 -6.63 -5.40
N CYS A 70 7.26 -6.01 -4.47
CA CYS A 70 7.87 -5.26 -3.39
C CYS A 70 8.74 -6.15 -2.49
N ARG A 71 8.26 -7.36 -2.17
CA ARG A 71 9.02 -8.32 -1.35
C ARG A 71 10.33 -8.74 -2.01
N LYS A 72 10.33 -8.97 -3.33
CA LYS A 72 11.55 -9.28 -4.10
C LYS A 72 12.57 -8.14 -4.09
N ASN A 73 12.13 -6.91 -3.84
CA ASN A 73 12.96 -5.71 -3.77
C ASN A 73 13.19 -5.24 -2.32
N GLY A 74 13.02 -6.12 -1.33
CA GLY A 74 13.35 -5.84 0.07
C GLY A 74 12.30 -5.04 0.86
N VAL A 75 11.11 -4.81 0.29
CA VAL A 75 10.02 -4.08 0.95
C VAL A 75 8.89 -5.05 1.31
N ALA A 76 8.68 -5.27 2.60
CA ALA A 76 7.61 -6.14 3.09
C ALA A 76 6.26 -5.41 3.06
N LEU A 77 5.32 -5.93 2.26
CA LEU A 77 3.93 -5.47 2.20
C LEU A 77 2.96 -6.57 2.61
N VAL A 78 1.87 -6.17 3.27
CA VAL A 78 0.76 -7.06 3.59
C VAL A 78 -0.45 -6.71 2.71
N SER A 79 -0.77 -7.61 1.79
CA SER A 79 -2.05 -7.61 1.05
C SER A 79 -3.12 -8.21 1.96
N THR A 80 -4.22 -7.49 2.19
CA THR A 80 -5.30 -7.95 3.09
C THR A 80 -6.52 -8.51 2.35
N GLY A 81 -6.34 -8.86 1.07
CA GLY A 81 -7.40 -9.35 0.20
C GLY A 81 -7.81 -10.81 0.44
N GLN A 82 -6.84 -11.71 0.65
CA GLN A 82 -7.05 -13.17 0.74
C GLN A 82 -7.46 -13.66 2.14
N HIS A 83 -7.12 -12.93 3.20
CA HIS A 83 -7.19 -13.44 4.58
C HIS A 83 -8.56 -13.29 5.25
N ILE A 84 -9.57 -12.87 4.50
CA ILE A 84 -10.90 -12.63 5.03
C ILE A 84 -11.79 -13.79 4.63
N LEU A 85 -11.82 -14.80 5.50
CA LEU A 85 -12.75 -15.92 5.42
C LEU A 85 -14.15 -15.46 5.86
N TYR A 86 -15.15 -16.11 5.29
CA TYR A 86 -16.62 -15.91 5.26
C TYR A 86 -17.36 -15.50 6.57
N HIS A 87 -16.67 -15.24 7.68
CA HIS A 87 -17.26 -14.96 9.00
C HIS A 87 -17.30 -13.49 9.39
N ILE A 88 -17.08 -12.55 8.46
CA ILE A 88 -17.35 -11.13 8.71
C ILE A 88 -18.58 -10.66 7.96
N HIS A 89 -19.51 -10.02 8.69
CA HIS A 89 -20.75 -9.46 8.17
C HIS A 89 -20.54 -8.47 7.00
N LYS A 90 -19.34 -7.88 6.90
CA LYS A 90 -18.92 -7.03 5.77
C LYS A 90 -17.44 -7.26 5.47
N VAL A 91 -17.16 -7.88 4.33
CA VAL A 91 -15.79 -8.05 3.83
C VAL A 91 -15.28 -6.68 3.36
N PRO A 92 -14.19 -6.14 3.93
CA PRO A 92 -13.60 -4.90 3.43
C PRO A 92 -13.05 -5.12 2.01
N PRO A 93 -12.98 -4.04 1.21
CA PRO A 93 -12.40 -4.13 -0.12
C PRO A 93 -10.93 -4.56 -0.04
N PRO A 94 -10.43 -5.30 -1.05
CA PRO A 94 -9.02 -5.62 -1.12
C PRO A 94 -8.17 -4.34 -1.15
N ALA A 95 -7.07 -4.37 -0.42
CA ALA A 95 -6.21 -3.22 -0.17
C ALA A 95 -4.81 -3.65 0.22
N ILE A 96 -3.82 -2.82 -0.10
CA ILE A 96 -2.48 -2.88 0.50
C ILE A 96 -2.50 -2.04 1.77
N ARG A 97 -1.97 -2.61 2.86
CA ARG A 97 -1.75 -1.90 4.11
C ARG A 97 -0.25 -1.71 4.31
N LEU A 98 0.16 -0.47 4.51
CA LEU A 98 1.53 -0.11 4.87
C LEU A 98 1.52 0.46 6.29
N THR A 99 2.58 0.19 7.04
CA THR A 99 2.78 0.81 8.35
C THR A 99 4.10 1.55 8.34
N ILE A 100 4.05 2.82 8.73
CA ILE A 100 5.23 3.65 8.92
C ILE A 100 5.63 3.56 10.39
N SER A 101 6.92 3.44 10.64
CA SER A 101 7.49 3.35 11.98
C SER A 101 8.42 4.53 12.25
N SER A 102 8.56 4.89 13.53
CA SER A 102 9.47 5.95 13.98
C SER A 102 10.95 5.56 13.81
N VAL A 103 11.26 4.27 13.72
CA VAL A 103 12.65 3.78 13.56
C VAL A 103 13.16 3.83 12.12
N GLN A 104 12.26 4.09 11.15
CA GLN A 104 12.64 4.17 9.73
C GLN A 104 13.30 5.51 9.43
N SER A 105 14.41 5.49 8.70
CA SER A 105 14.99 6.71 8.17
C SER A 105 14.17 7.24 6.99
N SER A 106 14.32 8.53 6.67
CA SER A 106 13.73 9.12 5.47
C SER A 106 14.21 8.43 4.18
N GLN A 107 15.45 7.94 4.17
CA GLN A 107 16.00 7.16 3.06
C GLN A 107 15.27 5.82 2.89
N ASP A 108 14.99 5.11 3.98
CA ASP A 108 14.22 3.85 3.94
C ASP A 108 12.82 4.07 3.39
N ILE A 109 12.17 5.15 3.83
CA ILE A 109 10.84 5.54 3.36
C ILE A 109 10.88 5.88 1.87
N GLN A 110 11.88 6.64 1.41
CA GLN A 110 12.05 6.98 0.00
C GLN A 110 12.28 5.74 -0.88
N MET A 111 13.12 4.80 -0.42
CA MET A 111 13.34 3.53 -1.14
C MET A 111 12.05 2.69 -1.20
N ALA A 112 11.32 2.61 -0.09
CA ALA A 112 10.03 1.90 -0.06
C ALA A 112 9.01 2.53 -1.01
N ILE A 113 8.93 3.86 -1.08
CA ILE A 113 8.09 4.60 -2.02
C ILE A 113 8.46 4.28 -3.47
N GLN A 114 9.76 4.26 -3.79
CA GLN A 114 10.23 3.97 -5.15
C GLN A 114 9.86 2.54 -5.57
N VAL A 115 10.15 1.56 -4.71
CA VAL A 115 9.82 0.15 -4.96
C VAL A 115 8.32 -0.06 -5.11
N LEU A 116 7.52 0.56 -4.23
CA LEU A 116 6.06 0.49 -4.29
C LEU A 116 5.51 1.12 -5.58
N THR A 117 6.03 2.27 -5.99
CA THR A 117 5.61 2.97 -7.21
C THR A 117 5.90 2.12 -8.44
N ASN A 118 7.10 1.55 -8.53
CA ASN A 118 7.48 0.66 -9.61
C ASN A 118 6.62 -0.62 -9.65
N ALA A 119 6.31 -1.19 -8.48
CA ALA A 119 5.47 -2.37 -8.38
C ALA A 119 4.03 -2.09 -8.85
N LEU A 120 3.43 -0.97 -8.41
CA LEU A 120 2.10 -0.56 -8.83
C LEU A 120 2.01 -0.32 -10.34
N GLN A 121 3.03 0.32 -10.94
CA GLN A 121 3.10 0.55 -12.39
C GLN A 121 3.27 -0.76 -13.17
N THR A 122 4.19 -1.63 -12.73
CA THR A 122 4.44 -2.92 -13.38
C THR A 122 3.18 -3.80 -13.39
N ALA A 123 2.45 -3.83 -12.26
CA ALA A 123 1.22 -4.60 -12.16
C ALA A 123 0.10 -4.05 -13.07
N VAL A 124 0.07 -2.73 -13.33
CA VAL A 124 -0.86 -2.12 -14.30
C VAL A 124 -0.51 -2.56 -15.73
N LEU A 125 0.77 -2.48 -16.13
CA LEU A 125 1.21 -2.85 -17.47
C LEU A 125 0.92 -4.32 -17.79
N LYS A 126 1.27 -5.25 -16.88
CA LYS A 126 0.97 -6.67 -17.05
C LYS A 126 -0.52 -6.96 -17.24
N LYS A 127 -1.38 -6.19 -16.56
CA LYS A 127 -2.83 -6.32 -16.69
C LYS A 127 -3.31 -5.82 -18.05
N GLU A 128 -2.80 -4.69 -18.53
CA GLU A 128 -3.16 -4.16 -19.85
C GLU A 128 -2.74 -5.10 -20.98
N GLU A 129 -1.57 -5.74 -20.86
CA GLU A 129 -1.10 -6.78 -21.78
C GLU A 129 -2.03 -7.99 -21.78
N ALA A 130 -2.39 -8.52 -20.61
CA ALA A 130 -3.30 -9.67 -20.49
C ALA A 130 -4.68 -9.41 -21.11
N LEU A 131 -5.21 -8.19 -20.99
CA LEU A 131 -6.49 -7.81 -21.59
C LEU A 131 -6.43 -7.69 -23.12
N LYS A 132 -5.29 -7.30 -23.69
CA LYS A 132 -5.11 -7.23 -25.16
C LYS A 132 -5.10 -8.63 -25.79
N THR A 133 -4.37 -9.57 -25.18
CA THR A 133 -4.28 -10.95 -25.70
C THR A 133 -5.64 -11.66 -25.75
N ILE A 134 -6.54 -11.37 -24.80
CA ILE A 134 -7.89 -11.95 -24.76
C ILE A 134 -8.79 -11.40 -25.87
N ASN A 135 -8.62 -10.13 -26.29
CA ASN A 135 -9.46 -9.51 -27.32
C ASN A 135 -8.95 -9.81 -28.74
N GLU A 136 -7.72 -10.32 -28.88
CA GLU A 136 -7.10 -10.72 -30.15
C GLU A 136 -7.20 -12.23 -30.44
N SER A 137 -7.76 -13.01 -29.51
CA SER A 137 -8.01 -14.46 -29.64
C SER A 137 -9.49 -14.77 -29.87
#